data_AF-A0A8S3R0B2-F1
#
_entry.id   AF-A0A8S3R0B2-F1
#
_cell.length_a   1.000
_cell.length_b   1.000
_cell.length_c   1.000
_cell.angle_alpha   90.00
_cell.angle_beta   90.00
_cell.angle_gamma   90.00
#
_symmetry.space_group_name_H-M   'P 1'
#
loop_
_entity.id
_entity.type
_entity.pdbx_description
1 polymer ?
#
loop_
_entity_poly.entity_id
_entity_poly.type
_entity_poly.pdbx_seq_one_letter_code
_entity_poly.pdbx_strand_id
1 'polypeptide(L)'
;MSESGPSAPKIKKKAKGQRYRAEYSIEYPCLIKSTKESCVFCTYCKQDVSVLHGGRDDCKRHVESKKHESNANLQNSNSNLLSFFEKRESPMELQVTNAETLFTNFIIEHNVPIAVSDHAGPLFRKMFPDTEIAKKYGCARTKTSAIIDNLSRDKIETIVRHFKNLFACATDGSNDVNTQLYP
;
A
#
# COMPACT_ATOMS: atom_id res chain seq x y z
N MET A 1 41.80 70.85 -30.40
CA MET A 1 41.29 70.02 -31.51
C MET A 1 41.89 68.63 -31.36
N SER A 2 41.09 67.67 -30.94
CA SER A 2 41.42 66.24 -30.98
C SER A 2 40.10 65.49 -30.87
N GLU A 3 39.62 65.07 -32.02
CA GLU A 3 38.38 64.33 -32.25
C GLU A 3 38.44 62.94 -31.60
N SER A 4 37.44 62.60 -30.79
CA SER A 4 37.17 61.22 -30.38
C SER A 4 35.95 60.72 -31.14
N GLY A 5 36.18 59.96 -32.21
CA GLY A 5 35.12 59.35 -33.02
C GLY A 5 34.29 58.31 -32.23
N PRO A 6 33.01 58.11 -32.56
CA PRO A 6 32.15 57.18 -31.85
C PRO A 6 32.51 55.72 -32.19
N SER A 7 32.75 54.91 -31.17
CA SER A 7 32.94 53.46 -31.29
C SER A 7 31.66 52.76 -31.74
N ALA A 8 31.74 51.97 -32.80
CA ALA A 8 30.62 51.22 -33.37
C ALA A 8 29.97 50.24 -32.36
N PRO A 9 28.63 50.09 -32.37
CA PRO A 9 27.93 49.17 -31.46
C PRO A 9 28.22 47.70 -31.82
N LYS A 10 28.67 46.92 -30.83
CA LYS A 10 28.89 45.47 -30.94
C LYS A 10 27.55 44.75 -31.16
N ILE A 11 27.33 44.20 -32.35
CA ILE A 11 26.16 43.39 -32.67
C ILE A 11 26.19 42.10 -31.81
N LYS A 12 25.27 41.97 -30.85
CA LYS A 12 25.09 40.74 -30.07
C LYS A 12 24.60 39.63 -31.00
N LYS A 13 25.38 38.57 -31.18
CA LYS A 13 24.94 37.35 -31.90
C LYS A 13 23.73 36.76 -31.16
N LYS A 14 22.61 36.54 -31.87
CA LYS A 14 21.43 35.84 -31.31
C LYS A 14 21.87 34.44 -30.86
N ALA A 15 21.72 34.14 -29.57
CA ALA A 15 21.99 32.81 -29.05
C ALA A 15 21.06 31.80 -29.74
N LYS A 16 21.64 30.79 -30.42
CA LYS A 16 20.85 29.68 -30.96
C LYS A 16 20.27 28.89 -29.78
N GLY A 17 18.94 28.77 -29.74
CA GLY A 17 18.26 27.97 -28.73
C GLY A 17 18.73 26.52 -28.75
N GLN A 18 19.01 25.97 -27.58
CA GLN A 18 19.43 24.57 -27.44
C GLN A 18 18.23 23.64 -27.48
N ARG A 19 18.45 22.42 -27.99
CA ARG A 19 17.45 21.35 -28.05
C ARG A 19 17.87 20.20 -27.14
N TYR A 20 16.92 19.31 -26.87
CA TYR A 20 17.19 18.05 -26.19
C TYR A 20 18.33 17.27 -26.87
N ARG A 21 19.26 16.74 -26.08
CA ARG A 21 20.30 15.80 -26.52
C ARG A 21 20.16 14.51 -25.72
N ALA A 22 20.35 13.37 -26.37
CA ALA A 22 20.26 12.06 -25.72
C ALA A 22 21.29 11.89 -24.58
N GLU A 23 22.42 12.59 -24.66
CA GLU A 23 23.45 12.68 -23.62
C GLU A 23 22.89 13.09 -22.25
N TYR A 24 21.85 13.95 -22.23
CA TYR A 24 21.26 14.42 -20.98
C TYR A 24 20.61 13.29 -20.18
N SER A 25 20.03 12.29 -20.84
CA SER A 25 19.44 11.11 -20.18
C SER A 25 20.48 10.11 -19.69
N ILE A 26 21.68 10.14 -20.26
CA ILE A 26 22.80 9.31 -19.80
C ILE A 26 23.37 9.90 -18.51
N GLU A 27 23.56 11.22 -18.48
CA GLU A 27 24.10 11.93 -17.31
C GLU A 27 23.06 12.06 -16.18
N TYR A 28 21.80 12.30 -16.54
CA TYR A 28 20.68 12.44 -15.60
C TYR A 28 19.56 11.46 -16.00
N PRO A 29 19.58 10.21 -15.49
CA PRO A 29 18.61 9.16 -15.85
C PRO A 29 17.15 9.53 -15.62
N CYS A 30 16.88 10.50 -14.74
CA CYS A 30 15.54 11.01 -14.46
C CYS A 30 14.99 11.97 -15.53
N LEU A 31 15.84 12.43 -16.45
CA LEU A 31 15.45 13.33 -17.54
C LEU A 31 15.31 12.52 -18.82
N ILE A 32 14.12 12.52 -19.42
CA ILE A 32 13.83 11.87 -20.69
C ILE A 32 13.38 12.89 -21.74
N LYS A 33 13.35 12.48 -23.02
CA LYS A 33 12.86 13.33 -24.11
C LYS A 33 11.40 13.74 -23.85
N SER A 34 11.14 15.04 -23.82
CA SER A 34 9.78 15.59 -23.76
C SER A 34 9.12 15.57 -25.14
N THR A 35 7.78 15.60 -25.15
CA THR A 35 6.98 15.85 -26.35
C THR A 35 7.10 17.30 -26.84
N LYS A 36 7.48 18.25 -25.96
CA LYS A 36 7.68 19.66 -26.32
C LYS A 36 9.07 19.90 -26.90
N GLU A 37 9.14 20.78 -27.90
CA GLU A 37 10.43 21.21 -28.44
C GLU A 37 11.28 21.90 -27.37
N SER A 38 12.58 21.64 -27.39
CA SER A 38 13.57 22.27 -26.50
C SER A 38 13.27 22.09 -25.00
N CYS A 39 12.57 21.00 -24.63
CA CYS A 39 12.29 20.63 -23.25
C CYS A 39 12.79 19.21 -22.93
N VAL A 40 13.10 18.97 -21.67
CA VAL A 40 13.29 17.62 -21.07
C VAL A 40 12.12 17.35 -20.13
N PHE A 41 11.69 16.09 -20.04
CA PHE A 41 10.68 15.68 -19.07
C PHE A 41 11.37 15.03 -17.87
N CYS A 42 11.06 15.49 -16.66
CA CYS A 42 11.59 14.90 -15.43
C CYS A 42 10.62 13.86 -14.86
N THR A 43 11.10 12.63 -14.67
CA THR A 43 10.29 11.51 -14.14
C THR A 43 9.92 11.68 -12.67
N TYR A 44 10.77 12.32 -11.86
CA TYR A 44 10.48 12.62 -10.44
C TYR A 44 9.53 13.80 -10.26
N CYS A 45 9.73 14.87 -11.04
CA CYS A 45 8.92 16.09 -10.91
C CYS A 45 7.64 16.09 -11.75
N LYS A 46 7.48 15.10 -12.65
CA LYS A 46 6.36 14.99 -13.61
C LYS A 46 6.09 16.29 -14.37
N GLN A 47 7.16 17.00 -14.75
CA GLN A 47 7.06 18.30 -15.44
C GLN A 47 8.09 18.41 -16.56
N ASP A 48 7.75 19.22 -17.55
CA ASP A 48 8.69 19.65 -18.59
C ASP A 48 9.59 20.77 -18.07
N VAL A 49 10.88 20.66 -18.33
CA VAL A 49 11.90 21.67 -18.02
C VAL A 49 12.46 22.18 -19.33
N SER A 50 12.40 23.50 -19.54
CA SER A 50 12.99 24.12 -20.72
C SER A 50 14.51 24.05 -20.66
N VAL A 51 15.12 23.61 -21.76
CA VAL A 51 16.57 23.59 -21.98
C VAL A 51 17.01 24.60 -23.03
N LEU A 52 16.11 25.51 -23.43
CA LEU A 52 16.30 26.43 -24.54
C LEU A 52 17.55 27.33 -24.38
N HIS A 53 17.85 27.74 -23.15
CA HIS A 53 18.86 28.77 -22.87
C HIS A 53 20.20 28.20 -22.42
N GLY A 54 20.19 27.29 -21.46
CA GLY A 54 21.38 26.70 -20.83
C GLY A 54 21.64 25.25 -21.23
N GLY A 55 20.72 24.58 -21.93
CA GLY A 55 20.91 23.19 -22.33
C GLY A 55 21.17 22.29 -21.11
N ARG A 56 22.39 21.78 -21.01
CA ARG A 56 22.89 20.98 -19.88
C ARG A 56 22.83 21.72 -18.54
N ASP A 57 23.11 23.02 -18.49
CA ASP A 57 23.09 23.77 -17.23
C ASP A 57 21.66 23.90 -16.68
N ASP A 58 20.65 23.96 -17.55
CA ASP A 58 19.25 23.93 -17.13
C ASP A 58 18.86 22.56 -16.54
N CYS A 59 19.36 21.47 -17.13
CA CYS A 59 19.21 20.12 -16.58
C CYS A 59 19.82 20.01 -15.18
N LYS A 60 21.08 20.45 -15.03
CA LYS A 60 21.80 20.44 -13.75
C LYS A 60 21.06 21.25 -12.68
N ARG A 61 20.70 22.50 -13.00
CA ARG A 61 19.96 23.39 -12.09
C ARG A 61 18.61 22.81 -11.68
N HIS A 62 17.94 22.07 -12.56
CA HIS A 62 16.70 21.39 -12.22
C HIS A 62 16.93 20.24 -11.24
N VAL A 63 17.91 19.37 -11.49
CA VAL A 63 18.22 18.22 -10.62
C VAL A 63 18.68 18.67 -9.24
N GLU A 64 19.44 19.77 -9.16
CA GLU A 64 19.87 20.39 -7.89
C GLU A 64 18.78 21.25 -7.22
N SER A 65 17.60 21.38 -7.82
CA SER A 65 16.53 22.20 -7.23
C SER A 65 15.90 21.50 -6.02
N LYS A 66 15.58 22.27 -4.98
CA LYS A 66 14.89 21.77 -3.77
C LYS A 66 13.58 21.02 -4.08
N LYS A 67 12.86 21.45 -5.13
CA LYS A 67 11.65 20.77 -5.60
C LYS A 67 11.95 19.36 -6.10
N HIS A 68 13.02 19.20 -6.87
CA HIS A 68 13.46 17.89 -7.35
C HIS A 68 13.89 16.99 -6.21
N GLU A 69 14.75 17.49 -5.33
CA GLU A 69 15.23 16.75 -4.15
C GLU A 69 14.08 16.25 -3.28
N SER A 70 13.12 17.13 -2.95
CA SER A 70 11.94 16.75 -2.18
C SER A 70 11.12 15.65 -2.87
N ASN A 71 10.89 15.78 -4.18
CA ASN A 71 10.10 14.80 -4.93
C ASN A 71 10.83 13.46 -5.08
N ALA A 72 12.14 13.49 -5.31
CA ALA A 72 12.97 12.29 -5.42
C ALA A 72 13.00 11.53 -4.08
N ASN A 73 13.14 12.24 -2.96
CA ASN A 73 13.10 11.65 -1.62
C ASN A 73 11.73 11.02 -1.33
N LEU A 74 10.63 11.69 -1.70
CA LEU A 74 9.29 11.12 -1.56
C LEU A 74 9.11 9.86 -2.41
N GLN A 75 9.54 9.85 -3.66
CA GLN A 75 9.40 8.67 -4.51
C GLN A 75 10.29 7.51 -4.09
N ASN A 76 11.50 7.77 -3.58
CA ASN A 76 12.41 6.73 -3.11
C ASN A 76 12.02 6.14 -1.74
N SER A 77 11.34 6.92 -0.89
CA SER A 77 10.84 6.43 0.42
C SER A 77 9.52 5.68 0.32
N ASN A 78 8.72 5.94 -0.71
CA ASN A 78 7.45 5.25 -0.90
C ASN A 78 7.64 3.89 -1.57
N SER A 79 7.15 2.82 -0.92
CA SER A 79 7.08 1.49 -1.51
C SER A 79 6.04 1.42 -2.63
N ASN A 80 6.34 0.65 -3.68
CA ASN A 80 5.41 0.43 -4.79
C ASN A 80 4.11 -0.23 -4.28
N LEU A 81 2.94 0.30 -4.64
CA LEU A 81 1.63 -0.25 -4.25
C LEU A 81 1.48 -1.74 -4.60
N LEU A 82 2.06 -2.20 -5.71
CA LEU A 82 2.01 -3.60 -6.13
C LEU A 82 2.68 -4.55 -5.13
N SER A 83 3.68 -4.08 -4.38
CA SER A 83 4.35 -4.89 -3.36
C SER A 83 3.44 -5.27 -2.18
N PHE A 84 2.31 -4.57 -1.99
CA PHE A 84 1.29 -4.94 -1.01
C PHE A 84 0.39 -6.08 -1.49
N PHE A 85 0.20 -6.23 -2.81
CA PHE A 85 -0.67 -7.26 -3.40
C PHE A 85 0.09 -8.56 -3.71
N GLU A 86 1.40 -8.48 -3.98
CA GLU A 86 2.25 -9.62 -4.35
C GLU A 86 2.92 -10.34 -3.16
N LYS A 87 2.38 -10.23 -1.93
CA LYS A 87 2.86 -11.10 -0.85
C LYS A 87 2.44 -12.54 -1.14
N ARG A 88 3.33 -13.33 -1.75
CA ARG A 88 3.32 -14.79 -1.56
C ARG A 88 3.39 -15.01 -0.07
N GLU A 89 2.35 -15.59 0.52
CA GLU A 89 2.31 -15.83 1.97
C GLU A 89 3.57 -16.61 2.36
N SER A 90 4.35 -16.05 3.28
CA SER A 90 5.50 -16.78 3.78
C SER A 90 4.99 -18.04 4.51
N PRO A 91 5.73 -19.16 4.51
CA PRO A 91 5.31 -20.36 5.23
C PRO A 91 4.98 -20.10 6.71
N MET A 92 5.65 -19.13 7.34
CA MET A 92 5.38 -18.71 8.71
C MET A 92 4.03 -18.00 8.86
N GLU A 93 3.65 -17.13 7.93
CA GLU A 93 2.34 -16.44 8.00
C GLU A 93 1.20 -17.45 7.84
N LEU A 94 1.36 -18.45 6.97
CA LEU A 94 0.39 -19.54 6.83
C LEU A 94 0.24 -20.36 8.12
N GLN A 95 1.35 -20.63 8.83
CA GLN A 95 1.31 -21.30 10.13
C GLN A 95 0.60 -20.47 11.20
N VAL A 96 0.79 -19.15 11.20
CA VAL A 96 0.06 -18.24 12.10
C VAL A 96 -1.43 -18.26 11.77
N THR A 97 -1.81 -18.11 10.50
CA THR A 97 -3.20 -18.20 10.05
C THR A 97 -3.84 -19.54 10.45
N ASN A 98 -3.12 -20.65 10.32
CA ASN A 98 -3.59 -21.96 10.76
C ASN A 98 -3.84 -21.99 12.28
N ALA A 99 -2.93 -21.48 13.09
CA ALA A 99 -3.09 -21.42 14.55
C ALA A 99 -4.30 -20.56 14.96
N GLU A 100 -4.50 -19.42 14.30
CA GLU A 100 -5.65 -18.55 14.51
C GLU A 100 -6.98 -19.22 14.12
N THR A 101 -6.97 -19.99 13.03
CA THR A 101 -8.13 -20.75 12.56
C THR A 101 -8.49 -21.88 13.53
N LEU A 102 -7.48 -22.64 14.02
CA LEU A 102 -7.68 -23.70 15.02
C LEU A 102 -8.29 -23.16 16.31
N PHE A 103 -7.78 -22.04 16.82
CA PHE A 103 -8.33 -21.42 18.02
C PHE A 103 -9.75 -20.88 17.80
N THR A 104 -10.02 -20.34 16.61
CA THR A 104 -11.37 -19.88 16.24
C THR A 104 -12.35 -21.05 16.21
N ASN A 105 -11.98 -22.19 15.64
CA ASN A 105 -12.79 -23.41 15.68
C ASN A 105 -13.08 -23.86 17.11
N PHE A 106 -12.07 -23.86 17.99
CA PHE A 106 -12.26 -24.17 19.40
C PHE A 106 -13.31 -23.26 20.07
N ILE A 107 -13.29 -21.96 19.78
CA ILE A 107 -14.30 -21.02 20.30
C ILE A 107 -15.70 -21.41 19.83
N ILE A 108 -15.87 -21.72 18.55
CA ILE A 108 -17.17 -22.09 17.95
C ILE A 108 -17.67 -23.43 18.51
N GLU A 109 -16.83 -24.46 18.50
CA GLU A 109 -17.19 -25.83 18.90
C GLU A 109 -17.65 -25.91 20.35
N HIS A 110 -17.07 -25.09 21.22
CA HIS A 110 -17.40 -25.05 22.64
C HIS A 110 -18.34 -23.92 23.03
N ASN A 111 -18.92 -23.21 22.06
CA ASN A 111 -19.81 -22.06 22.30
C ASN A 111 -19.21 -21.03 23.28
N VAL A 112 -17.91 -20.79 23.15
CA VAL A 112 -17.18 -19.83 24.00
C VAL A 112 -17.45 -18.42 23.47
N PRO A 113 -17.63 -17.41 24.35
CA PRO A 113 -17.78 -16.04 23.88
C PRO A 113 -16.60 -15.58 23.03
N ILE A 114 -16.87 -15.02 21.84
CA ILE A 114 -15.82 -14.51 20.92
C ILE A 114 -14.92 -13.47 21.60
N ALA A 115 -15.44 -12.74 22.59
CA ALA A 115 -14.70 -11.79 23.40
C ALA A 115 -13.46 -12.39 24.10
N VAL A 116 -13.42 -13.70 24.33
CA VAL A 116 -12.27 -14.39 24.92
C VAL A 116 -11.02 -14.28 24.03
N SER A 117 -11.21 -14.16 22.71
CA SER A 117 -10.09 -14.01 21.75
C SER A 117 -9.22 -12.77 22.01
N ASP A 118 -9.77 -11.71 22.61
CA ASP A 118 -9.03 -10.48 22.93
C ASP A 118 -7.86 -10.73 23.90
N HIS A 119 -7.95 -11.79 24.70
CA HIS A 119 -6.93 -12.16 25.69
C HIS A 119 -6.02 -13.31 25.23
N ALA A 120 -6.36 -13.98 24.12
CA ALA A 120 -5.65 -15.18 23.65
C ALA A 120 -4.22 -14.88 23.20
N GLY A 121 -4.01 -13.82 22.41
CA GLY A 121 -2.68 -13.44 21.91
C GLY A 121 -1.66 -13.16 23.04
N PRO A 122 -1.95 -12.27 24.00
CA PRO A 122 -1.07 -12.05 25.15
C PRO A 122 -0.84 -13.31 25.99
N LEU A 123 -1.85 -14.17 26.13
CA LEU A 123 -1.72 -15.44 26.87
C LEU A 123 -0.78 -16.41 26.15
N PHE A 124 -0.92 -16.61 24.84
CA PHE A 124 -0.09 -17.53 24.06
C PHE A 124 1.38 -17.11 24.05
N ARG A 125 1.68 -15.82 24.01
CA ARG A 125 3.06 -15.32 24.13
C ARG A 125 3.71 -15.63 25.47
N LYS A 126 2.92 -15.70 26.54
CA LYS A 126 3.41 -16.09 27.88
C LYS A 126 3.53 -17.61 28.02
N MET A 127 2.60 -18.36 27.43
CA MET A 127 2.62 -19.83 27.45
C MET A 127 3.74 -20.41 26.59
N PHE A 128 4.03 -19.78 25.44
CA PHE A 128 4.95 -20.29 24.42
C PHE A 128 5.96 -19.21 23.99
N PRO A 129 6.83 -18.74 24.90
CA PRO A 129 7.71 -17.59 24.65
C PRO A 129 8.70 -17.81 23.51
N ASP A 130 9.13 -19.05 23.29
CA ASP A 130 10.15 -19.39 22.27
C ASP A 130 9.57 -19.57 20.87
N THR A 131 8.24 -19.62 20.73
CA THR A 131 7.62 -19.91 19.43
C THR A 131 7.35 -18.64 18.64
N GLU A 132 7.81 -18.61 17.39
CA GLU A 132 7.55 -17.49 16.48
C GLU A 132 6.06 -17.33 16.16
N ILE A 133 5.31 -18.45 16.13
CA ILE A 133 3.86 -18.46 15.93
C ILE A 133 3.16 -17.70 17.04
N ALA A 134 3.46 -17.96 18.32
CA ALA A 134 2.81 -17.27 19.42
C ALA A 134 3.18 -15.78 19.47
N LYS A 135 4.44 -15.43 19.15
CA LYS A 135 4.87 -14.02 19.05
C LYS A 135 4.06 -13.27 17.99
N LYS A 136 3.84 -13.89 16.83
CA LYS A 136 3.09 -13.32 15.72
C LYS A 136 1.57 -13.47 15.82
N TYR A 137 1.07 -14.29 16.73
CA TYR A 137 -0.36 -14.48 16.94
C TYR A 137 -1.04 -13.14 17.25
N GLY A 138 -1.94 -12.73 16.36
CA GLY A 138 -2.59 -11.41 16.38
C GLY A 138 -4.11 -11.49 16.29
N CYS A 139 -4.70 -12.66 16.46
CA CYS A 139 -6.14 -12.85 16.37
C CYS A 139 -6.84 -12.41 17.65
N ALA A 140 -7.48 -11.24 17.57
CA ALA A 140 -8.43 -10.73 18.55
C ALA A 140 -9.85 -10.78 17.95
N ARG A 141 -10.83 -10.13 18.58
CA ARG A 141 -12.25 -10.23 18.19
C ARG A 141 -12.52 -9.95 16.72
N THR A 142 -12.00 -8.85 16.16
CA THR A 142 -12.27 -8.47 14.76
C THR A 142 -11.79 -9.52 13.76
N LYS A 143 -10.58 -10.05 13.98
CA LYS A 143 -10.00 -11.07 13.10
C LYS A 143 -10.71 -12.42 13.29
N THR A 144 -11.03 -12.78 14.53
CA THR A 144 -11.80 -13.98 14.87
C THR A 144 -13.17 -13.96 14.18
N SER A 145 -13.92 -12.85 14.29
CA SER A 145 -15.20 -12.67 13.60
C SER A 145 -15.08 -12.78 12.08
N ALA A 146 -14.02 -12.21 11.49
CA ALA A 146 -13.79 -12.33 10.04
C ALA A 146 -13.47 -13.77 9.62
N ILE A 147 -12.72 -14.52 10.43
CA ILE A 147 -12.46 -15.96 10.19
C ILE A 147 -13.78 -16.74 10.29
N ILE A 148 -14.60 -16.47 11.32
CA ILE A 148 -15.93 -17.10 11.49
C ILE A 148 -16.80 -16.84 10.25
N ASP A 149 -16.87 -15.60 9.75
CA ASP A 149 -17.67 -15.27 8.56
C ASP A 149 -17.21 -16.08 7.35
N ASN A 150 -15.90 -16.17 7.11
CA ASN A 150 -15.35 -16.98 6.00
C ASN A 150 -15.66 -18.48 6.16
N LEU A 151 -15.41 -19.04 7.34
CA LEU A 151 -15.71 -20.46 7.63
C LEU A 151 -17.21 -20.76 7.48
N SER A 152 -18.07 -19.82 7.85
CA SER A 152 -19.52 -19.98 7.74
C SER A 152 -19.97 -20.08 6.29
N ARG A 153 -19.40 -19.27 5.38
CA ARG A 153 -19.72 -19.28 3.95
C ARG A 153 -19.49 -20.65 3.32
N ASP A 154 -18.39 -21.31 3.67
CA ASP A 154 -18.07 -22.66 3.18
C ASP A 154 -19.02 -23.73 3.72
N LYS A 155 -19.59 -23.52 4.91
CA LYS A 155 -20.48 -24.48 5.57
C LYS A 155 -21.95 -24.28 5.22
N ILE A 156 -22.37 -23.07 4.84
CA ILE A 156 -23.78 -22.76 4.52
C ILE A 156 -24.34 -23.70 3.46
N GLU A 157 -23.64 -23.95 2.36
CA GLU A 157 -24.15 -24.85 1.31
C GLU A 157 -24.37 -26.28 1.82
N THR A 158 -23.46 -26.75 2.67
CA THR A 158 -23.56 -28.07 3.29
C THR A 158 -24.77 -28.13 4.21
N ILE A 159 -24.96 -27.10 5.05
CA ILE A 159 -26.12 -26.98 5.95
C ILE A 159 -27.41 -26.96 5.12
N VAL A 160 -27.52 -26.09 4.12
CA VAL A 160 -28.68 -25.98 3.22
C VAL A 160 -29.01 -27.33 2.57
N ARG A 161 -28.01 -28.10 2.17
CA ARG A 161 -28.22 -29.45 1.61
C ARG A 161 -28.87 -30.41 2.62
N HIS A 162 -28.47 -30.37 3.89
CA HIS A 162 -29.08 -31.19 4.94
C HIS A 162 -30.52 -30.74 5.25
N PHE A 163 -30.76 -29.43 5.28
CA PHE A 163 -32.09 -28.85 5.50
C PHE A 163 -33.10 -29.07 4.36
N LYS A 164 -32.66 -29.52 3.17
CA LYS A 164 -33.58 -29.90 2.08
C LYS A 164 -34.33 -31.22 2.32
N ASN A 165 -33.87 -32.03 3.27
CA ASN A 165 -34.56 -33.27 3.67
C ASN A 165 -35.60 -32.99 4.77
N LEU A 166 -36.36 -34.00 5.21
CA LEU A 166 -37.20 -33.83 6.41
C LEU A 166 -36.32 -33.45 7.61
N PHE A 167 -36.68 -32.35 8.28
CA PHE A 167 -36.07 -31.91 9.53
C PHE A 167 -37.15 -31.51 10.52
N ALA A 168 -36.80 -31.55 11.82
CA ALA A 168 -37.62 -31.00 12.89
C ALA A 168 -36.94 -29.75 13.45
N CYS A 169 -37.72 -28.73 13.77
CA CYS A 169 -37.24 -27.51 14.43
C CYS A 169 -37.90 -27.43 15.81
N ALA A 170 -37.09 -27.36 16.86
CA ALA A 170 -37.57 -27.10 18.21
C ALA A 170 -37.47 -25.59 18.47
N THR A 171 -38.59 -24.95 18.77
CA THR A 171 -38.64 -23.55 19.21
C THR A 171 -38.80 -23.52 20.72
N ASP A 172 -37.85 -22.90 21.41
CA ASP A 172 -37.94 -22.65 22.85
C ASP A 172 -38.29 -21.18 23.11
N GLY A 173 -39.22 -20.96 24.03
CA GLY A 173 -39.72 -19.64 24.39
C GLY A 173 -39.05 -19.13 25.66
N SER A 174 -38.19 -18.11 25.54
CA SER A 174 -37.65 -17.43 26.72
C SER A 174 -38.68 -16.49 27.35
N ASN A 175 -38.78 -16.50 28.68
CA ASN A 175 -39.67 -15.64 29.47
C ASN A 175 -38.91 -14.48 30.16
N ASP A 176 -37.80 -14.03 29.56
CA ASP A 176 -36.92 -12.97 30.11
C ASP A 176 -37.56 -11.58 30.13
N VAL A 177 -38.65 -11.40 29.39
CA VAL A 177 -39.56 -10.25 29.51
C VAL A 177 -40.86 -10.73 30.13
N ASN A 178 -41.54 -9.86 30.86
CA ASN A 178 -42.79 -10.12 31.59
C ASN A 178 -44.00 -10.37 30.65
N THR A 179 -43.77 -11.07 29.55
CA THR A 179 -44.69 -11.29 28.43
C THR A 179 -44.51 -12.73 27.96
N GLN A 180 -45.46 -13.57 28.38
CA GLN A 180 -45.54 -14.97 27.96
C GLN A 180 -45.93 -15.02 26.47
N LEU A 181 -45.04 -15.55 25.63
CA LEU A 181 -45.23 -15.65 24.17
C LEU A 181 -45.85 -16.98 23.71
N TYR A 182 -45.83 -18.01 24.55
CA TYR A 182 -46.37 -19.35 24.27
C TYR A 182 -47.36 -19.76 25.37
N PRO A 183 -48.43 -20.51 25.07
CA PRO A 183 -49.44 -20.94 26.05
C PRO A 183 -48.86 -21.74 27.22
#